data_AF-A0A958UXB1-F1
#
_entry.id   AF-A0A958UXB1-F1
#
_cell.length_a   1.000
_cell.length_b   1.000
_cell.length_c   1.000
_cell.angle_alpha   90.00
_cell.angle_beta   90.00
_cell.angle_gamma   90.00
#
_symmetry.space_group_name_H-M   'P 1'
#
loop_
_entity.id
_entity.type
_entity.pdbx_description
1 polymer ?
#
loop_
_entity_poly.entity_id
_entity_poly.type
_entity_poly.pdbx_seq_one_letter_code
_entity_poly.pdbx_strand_id
1 'polypeptide(L)' 'MAQKPSIPKGTRDFNPEQVAKRNYIFATIKEQFERYGFQPIETPSFENSDTLMGKYGEEGDRLIFKILNS' A
#
# COMPACT_ATOMS: atom_id res chain seq x y z
N MET A 1 26.69 -19.19 11.45
CA MET A 1 26.76 -18.57 10.11
C MET A 1 25.81 -17.38 10.11
N ALA A 2 26.22 -16.22 9.59
CA ALA A 2 25.34 -15.06 9.53
C ALA A 2 24.18 -15.34 8.57
N GLN A 3 22.94 -15.13 9.02
CA GLN A 3 21.76 -15.30 8.18
C GLN A 3 21.73 -14.18 7.13
N LYS A 4 21.70 -14.56 5.84
CA LYS A 4 21.56 -13.58 4.77
C LYS A 4 20.19 -12.89 4.92
N PRO A 5 20.13 -11.56 4.84
CA PRO A 5 18.85 -10.85 4.82
C PRO A 5 17.98 -11.36 3.67
N SER A 6 16.68 -11.51 3.92
CA SER A 6 15.67 -11.82 2.91
C SER A 6 14.47 -10.92 3.08
N ILE A 7 13.76 -10.64 2.00
CA ILE A 7 12.54 -9.85 2.04
C ILE A 7 11.35 -10.67 2.55
N PRO A 8 10.33 -10.06 3.18
CA PRO A 8 9.13 -10.78 3.64
C PRO A 8 8.42 -11.54 2.52
N LYS A 9 7.82 -12.69 2.83
CA LYS A 9 7.06 -13.49 1.86
C LYS A 9 5.95 -12.64 1.24
N GLY A 10 5.79 -12.73 -0.09
CA GLY A 10 4.78 -11.98 -0.84
C GLY A 10 5.22 -10.56 -1.23
N THR A 11 6.46 -10.16 -0.93
CA THR A 11 7.05 -8.88 -1.36
C THR A 11 8.08 -9.10 -2.48
N ARG A 12 8.41 -8.03 -3.21
CA ARG A 12 9.44 -8.03 -4.26
C ARG A 12 10.06 -6.65 -4.43
N ASP A 13 11.32 -6.62 -4.82
CA ASP A 13 12.00 -5.40 -5.25
C ASP A 13 11.59 -5.02 -6.68
N PHE A 14 11.70 -3.73 -7.00
CA PHE A 14 11.46 -3.21 -8.35
C PHE A 14 12.74 -2.59 -8.90
N ASN A 15 13.12 -2.99 -10.11
CA ASN A 15 14.28 -2.43 -10.80
C ASN A 15 13.95 -1.06 -11.43
N PRO A 16 14.96 -0.29 -11.90
CA PRO A 16 14.73 1.04 -12.45
C PRO A 16 13.71 1.09 -13.61
N GLU A 17 13.74 0.11 -14.51
CA GLU A 17 12.81 0.03 -15.65
C GLU A 17 11.36 -0.15 -15.16
N GLN A 18 11.14 -1.02 -14.17
CA GLN A 18 9.83 -1.25 -13.58
C GLN A 18 9.30 -0.01 -12.86
N VAL A 19 10.17 0.70 -12.12
CA VAL A 19 9.80 1.95 -11.43
C VAL A 19 9.42 3.02 -12.46
N ALA A 20 10.20 3.18 -13.54
CA ALA A 20 9.89 4.14 -14.60
C ALA A 20 8.51 3.89 -15.24
N LYS A 21 8.20 2.62 -15.58
CA LYS A 21 6.90 2.25 -16.14
C LYS A 21 5.74 2.49 -15.16
N ARG A 22 5.94 2.22 -13.87
CA ARG A 22 4.93 2.49 -12.84
C ARG A 22 4.66 3.99 -12.68
N ASN A 23 5.72 4.80 -12.66
CA ASN A 23 5.59 6.25 -12.56
C ASN A 23 4.82 6.84 -13.75
N TYR A 24 5.05 6.32 -14.96
CA TYR A 24 4.26 6.71 -16.14
C TYR A 24 2.77 6.43 -15.92
N ILE A 25 2.40 5.23 -15.47
CA ILE A 25 1.00 4.86 -15.20
C ILE A 25 0.38 5.80 -14.15
N PHE A 26 1.06 6.01 -13.02
CA PHE A 26 0.56 6.89 -11.97
C PHE A 26 0.39 8.35 -12.45
N ALA A 27 1.35 8.86 -13.22
CA ALA A 27 1.27 10.21 -13.78
C ALA A 27 0.07 10.38 -14.71
N THR A 28 -0.16 9.43 -15.63
CA THR A 28 -1.33 9.47 -16.53
C THR A 28 -2.64 9.47 -15.75
N ILE A 29 -2.78 8.60 -14.74
CA ILE A 29 -4.02 8.53 -13.93
C ILE A 29 -4.24 9.82 -13.13
N LYS A 30 -3.18 10.33 -12.50
CA LYS A 30 -3.22 11.57 -11.71
C LYS A 30 -3.64 12.77 -12.57
N GLU A 31 -3.05 12.92 -13.75
CA GLU A 31 -3.39 13.99 -14.69
C GLU A 31 -4.88 13.97 -15.06
N GLN A 32 -5.44 12.78 -15.31
CA GLN A 32 -6.87 12.68 -15.61
C GLN A 32 -7.73 13.11 -14.41
N PHE A 33 -7.42 12.67 -13.19
CA PHE A 33 -8.20 13.11 -12.01
C PHE A 33 -8.12 14.62 -11.79
N GLU A 34 -6.94 15.21 -11.92
CA GLU A 34 -6.74 16.66 -11.78
C GLU A 34 -7.51 17.44 -12.83
N ARG A 35 -7.60 16.94 -14.07
CA ARG A 35 -8.40 17.55 -15.15
C ARG A 35 -9.88 17.65 -14.81
N TYR A 36 -10.41 16.74 -14.01
CA TYR A 36 -11.81 16.76 -13.55
C TYR A 36 -11.97 17.44 -12.17
N GLY A 37 -10.94 18.13 -11.67
CA GLY A 37 -11.01 18.93 -10.44
C GLY A 37 -10.86 18.14 -9.14
N PHE A 38 -10.51 16.85 -9.21
CA PHE A 38 -10.23 16.06 -8.02
C PHE A 38 -8.91 16.50 -7.37
N GLN A 39 -8.91 16.63 -6.05
CA GLN A 39 -7.73 16.97 -5.27
C GLN A 39 -7.17 15.70 -4.59
N PRO A 40 -5.85 15.48 -4.60
CA PRO A 40 -5.25 14.37 -3.91
C PRO A 40 -5.32 14.57 -2.39
N ILE A 41 -5.54 13.49 -1.66
CA ILE A 41 -5.31 13.41 -0.21
C ILE A 41 -4.50 12.14 0.07
N GLU A 42 -3.73 12.17 1.14
CA GLU A 42 -2.97 11.02 1.61
C GLU A 42 -3.33 10.77 3.08
N THR A 43 -3.47 9.51 3.44
CA THR A 43 -3.73 9.05 4.80
C THR A 43 -2.53 8.27 5.32
N PRO A 44 -2.36 8.14 6.65
CA PRO A 44 -1.37 7.23 7.22
C PRO A 44 -1.48 5.81 6.66
N SER A 45 -0.35 5.09 6.58
CA SER A 45 -0.33 3.70 6.08
C SER A 45 -0.99 2.69 7.02
N PHE A 46 -1.20 3.06 8.28
CA PHE A 46 -1.90 2.29 9.29
C PHE A 46 -2.91 3.17 10.00
N GLU A 47 -4.03 2.58 10.38
CA GLU A 47 -5.14 3.24 11.09
C GLU A 47 -5.43 2.51 12.39
N ASN A 48 -6.20 3.14 13.28
CA ASN A 48 -6.68 2.50 14.50
C ASN A 48 -7.48 1.23 14.17
N SER A 49 -7.35 0.19 15.00
CA SER A 49 -8.08 -1.07 14.80
C SER A 49 -9.59 -0.86 14.73
N ASP A 50 -10.13 0.01 15.60
CA ASP A 50 -11.56 0.33 15.64
C ASP A 50 -12.06 1.03 14.37
N THR A 51 -11.17 1.67 13.60
CA THR A 51 -11.50 2.28 12.30
C THR A 51 -11.70 1.21 11.22
N LEU A 52 -10.89 0.14 11.24
CA LEU A 52 -10.81 -0.85 10.17
C LEU A 52 -11.66 -2.11 10.40
N MET A 53 -11.88 -2.51 11.66
CA MET A 53 -12.55 -3.77 11.98
C MET A 53 -14.05 -3.75 11.65
N GLY A 54 -14.58 -4.88 11.18
CA GLY A 54 -15.99 -5.04 10.82
C GLY A 54 -16.43 -4.36 9.53
N LYS A 55 -15.51 -3.66 8.81
CA LYS A 55 -15.81 -3.00 7.54
C LYS A 55 -15.77 -3.94 6.33
N TYR A 56 -15.02 -5.03 6.44
CA TYR A 56 -14.72 -5.93 5.32
C TYR A 56 -15.25 -7.36 5.52
N GLY A 57 -16.15 -7.55 6.50
CA GLY A 57 -16.66 -8.87 6.89
C GLY A 57 -15.63 -9.71 7.64
N GLU A 58 -16.07 -10.86 8.16
CA GLU A 58 -15.21 -11.73 9.00
C GLU A 58 -13.96 -12.25 8.28
N GLU A 59 -14.05 -12.48 6.96
CA GLU A 59 -12.91 -12.92 6.16
C GLU A 59 -11.91 -11.78 5.92
N GLY A 60 -12.39 -10.56 5.65
CA GLY A 60 -11.54 -9.39 5.43
C GLY A 60 -10.77 -9.00 6.69
N ASP A 61 -11.40 -9.13 7.86
CA ASP A 61 -10.80 -8.82 9.15
C ASP A 61 -9.58 -9.72 9.47
N ARG A 62 -9.55 -10.94 8.94
CA ARG A 62 -8.44 -11.89 9.09
C ARG A 62 -7.22 -11.55 8.23
N LEU A 63 -7.40 -10.70 7.22
CA LEU A 63 -6.35 -10.34 6.26
C LEU A 63 -5.63 -9.03 6.64
N ILE A 64 -6.08 -8.34 7.68
CA ILE A 64 -5.49 -7.08 8.15
C ILE A 64 -4.17 -7.35 8.91
N PHE A 65 -3.11 -6.64 8.51
CA PHE A 65 -1.84 -6.66 9.24
C PHE A 65 -1.98 -5.83 10.53
N LYS A 66 -1.81 -6.48 11.69
CA LYS A 66 -1.93 -5.84 13.01
C LYS A 66 -0.57 -5.44 13.54
N ILE A 67 -0.41 -4.17 13.87
CA ILE A 67 0.73 -3.68 14.64
C ILE A 67 0.43 -3.94 16.11
N LEU A 68 1.24 -4.78 16.76
CA LEU A 68 1.05 -5.12 18.17
C LEU A 68 1.69 -4.04 19.04
N ASN A 69 1.01 -3.68 20.14
CA ASN A 69 1.61 -2.82 21.16
C ASN A 69 2.84 -3.52 21.74
N SER A 70 3.96 -2.79 21.82
CA SER A 70 5.14 -3.21 22.59
C SER A 70 4.97 -2.83 24.06
#